data_AF-A0A3B0UER1-F1
#
_entry.id   AF-A0A3B0UER1-F1
#
_cell.length_a   1.000
_cell.length_b   1.000
_cell.length_c   1.000
_cell.angle_alpha   90.00
_cell.angle_beta   90.00
_cell.angle_gamma   90.00
#
_symmetry.space_group_name_H-M   'P 1'
#
loop_
_entity.id
_entity.type
_entity.pdbx_description
1 polymer ?
#
loop_
_entity_poly.entity_id
_entity_poly.type
_entity_poly.pdbx_seq_one_letter_code
_entity_poly.pdbx_strand_id
1 'polypeptide(L)'
;MQFYKFQANGNDFLLVDDRKGLFSASREEIARFCHRQFGIGADGLILLKSSGSYDFDMVYFNADGRPAEMCGNGGRSIAALAYMKGVAGKEMLFSASDGVHEAKIENVSAGKRIFDVSLKMQDVKEVKVTDDGWFLNTGVPHFVRFVSPVETVDVLRTGREIRNDKRF
;
A
#
# COMPACT_ATOMS: atom_id res chain seq x y z
N MET A 1 -4.51 -8.02 -21.15
CA MET A 1 -4.87 -7.69 -19.75
C MET A 1 -5.30 -6.23 -19.69
N GLN A 2 -6.51 -5.94 -19.20
CA GLN A 2 -6.90 -4.57 -18.85
C GLN A 2 -6.43 -4.29 -17.41
N PHE A 3 -5.85 -3.12 -17.17
CA PHE A 3 -5.36 -2.71 -15.85
C PHE A 3 -5.61 -1.22 -15.62
N TYR A 4 -5.49 -0.80 -14.37
CA TYR A 4 -5.46 0.58 -13.94
C TYR A 4 -4.12 0.85 -13.28
N LYS A 5 -3.52 2.02 -13.52
CA LYS A 5 -2.28 2.40 -12.86
C LYS A 5 -2.56 3.50 -11.84
N PHE A 6 -2.35 3.17 -10.57
CA PHE A 6 -2.55 4.09 -9.45
C PHE A 6 -1.22 4.38 -8.79
N GLN A 7 -1.11 5.55 -8.19
CA GLN A 7 0.03 5.94 -7.37
C GLN A 7 -0.49 6.52 -6.06
N ALA A 8 0.18 6.17 -4.96
CA ALA A 8 -0.07 6.70 -3.64
C ALA A 8 1.27 7.07 -2.98
N ASN A 9 1.47 8.37 -2.74
CA ASN A 9 2.59 8.92 -1.97
C ASN A 9 4.00 8.44 -2.39
N GLY A 10 4.18 8.15 -3.67
CA GLY A 10 5.45 7.71 -4.27
C GLY A 10 5.39 6.30 -4.85
N ASN A 11 4.56 5.42 -4.28
CA ASN A 11 4.46 4.05 -4.76
C ASN A 11 3.40 3.89 -5.85
N ASP A 12 3.75 3.22 -6.94
CA ASP A 12 2.87 2.98 -8.09
C ASP A 12 2.53 1.50 -8.30
N PHE A 13 1.26 1.19 -8.58
CA PHE A 13 0.75 -0.17 -8.69
C PHE A 13 -0.04 -0.40 -9.97
N LEU A 14 0.07 -1.61 -10.51
CA LEU A 14 -0.86 -2.13 -11.51
C LEU A 14 -2.04 -2.77 -10.79
N LEU A 15 -3.22 -2.17 -10.90
CA LEU A 15 -4.43 -2.71 -10.32
C LEU A 15 -5.26 -3.42 -11.39
N VAL A 16 -5.74 -4.63 -11.09
CA VAL A 16 -6.58 -5.42 -12.00
C VAL A 16 -7.90 -5.76 -11.31
N ASP A 17 -9.02 -5.48 -11.99
CA ASP A 17 -10.34 -5.93 -11.57
C ASP A 17 -10.49 -7.43 -11.91
N ASP A 18 -10.20 -8.28 -10.93
CA ASP A 18 -10.23 -9.75 -11.02
C ASP A 18 -11.44 -10.35 -10.28
N ARG A 19 -12.54 -9.60 -10.17
CA ARG A 19 -13.77 -10.10 -9.53
C ARG A 19 -14.39 -11.31 -10.22
N LYS A 20 -14.08 -11.52 -11.50
CA LYS A 20 -14.48 -12.68 -12.30
C LYS A 20 -13.50 -13.85 -12.25
N GLY A 21 -12.35 -13.70 -11.58
CA GLY A 21 -11.32 -14.75 -11.48
C GLY A 21 -10.70 -15.14 -12.83
N LEU A 22 -10.52 -14.16 -13.73
CA LEU A 22 -10.00 -14.38 -15.08
C LEU A 22 -8.53 -13.99 -15.21
N PHE A 23 -7.95 -13.34 -14.19
CA PHE A 23 -6.54 -13.02 -14.17
C PHE A 23 -5.72 -14.31 -14.04
N SER A 24 -4.84 -14.52 -15.01
CA SER A 24 -3.87 -15.60 -15.01
C SER A 24 -2.56 -15.04 -15.53
N ALA A 25 -1.55 -15.06 -14.68
CA ALA A 25 -0.18 -14.69 -15.01
C ALA A 25 0.76 -15.47 -14.09
N SER A 26 1.85 -15.98 -14.67
CA SER A 26 2.98 -16.51 -13.93
C SER A 26 3.69 -15.39 -13.16
N ARG A 27 4.51 -15.80 -12.18
CA ARG A 27 5.38 -14.87 -11.45
C ARG A 27 6.29 -14.10 -12.39
N GLU A 28 6.85 -14.76 -13.40
CA GLU A 28 7.76 -14.18 -14.39
C GLU A 28 7.04 -13.13 -15.26
N GLU A 29 5.78 -13.37 -15.59
CA GLU A 29 4.94 -12.41 -16.30
C GLU A 29 4.63 -11.18 -15.44
N ILE A 30 4.23 -11.37 -14.18
CA ILE A 30 4.00 -10.25 -13.25
C ILE A 30 5.28 -9.42 -13.10
N ALA A 31 6.43 -10.07 -12.92
CA ALA A 31 7.72 -9.39 -12.83
C ALA A 31 8.04 -8.59 -14.10
N ARG A 32 7.74 -9.16 -15.28
CA ARG A 32 7.90 -8.47 -16.56
C ARG A 32 6.96 -7.28 -16.68
N PHE A 33 5.71 -7.37 -16.21
CA PHE A 33 4.78 -6.24 -16.22
C PHE A 33 5.28 -5.08 -15.33
N CYS A 34 5.80 -5.41 -14.15
CA CYS A 34 6.31 -4.43 -13.20
C CYS A 34 7.69 -3.85 -13.56
N HIS A 35 8.43 -4.47 -14.49
CA HIS A 35 9.74 -3.97 -14.92
C HIS A 35 9.63 -2.54 -15.49
N ARG A 36 10.43 -1.60 -14.98
CA ARG A 36 10.28 -0.16 -15.30
C ARG A 36 10.68 0.21 -16.73
N GLN A 37 11.70 -0.44 -17.28
CA GLN A 37 12.22 -0.14 -18.63
C GLN A 37 11.55 -0.96 -19.74
N PHE A 38 11.29 -2.24 -19.49
CA PHE A 38 10.79 -3.18 -20.50
C PHE A 38 9.35 -3.66 -20.25
N GLY A 39 8.71 -3.13 -19.20
CA GLY A 39 7.32 -3.39 -18.84
C GLY A 39 6.53 -2.09 -18.73
N ILE A 40 5.44 -2.13 -17.97
CA ILE A 40 4.63 -0.95 -17.64
C ILE A 40 5.30 -0.12 -16.53
N GLY A 41 6.13 -0.78 -15.72
CA GLY A 41 6.76 -0.21 -14.53
C GLY A 41 5.77 -0.10 -13.37
N ALA A 42 6.05 -0.72 -12.24
CA ALA A 42 5.31 -0.53 -11.00
C ALA A 42 6.10 -1.12 -9.83
N ASP A 43 5.79 -0.69 -8.61
CA ASP A 43 6.29 -1.33 -7.39
C ASP A 43 5.60 -2.67 -7.11
N GLY A 44 4.44 -2.91 -7.72
CA GLY A 44 3.79 -4.22 -7.73
C GLY A 44 2.45 -4.25 -8.45
N LEU A 45 1.78 -5.41 -8.35
CA LEU A 45 0.49 -5.68 -8.97
C LEU A 45 -0.52 -6.10 -7.91
N ILE A 46 -1.71 -5.49 -7.92
CA ILE A 46 -2.78 -5.77 -6.96
C ILE A 46 -4.04 -6.21 -7.72
N LEU A 47 -4.66 -7.28 -7.26
CA LEU A 47 -5.93 -7.77 -7.75
C LEU A 47 -7.05 -7.31 -6.82
N LEU A 48 -8.11 -6.75 -7.41
CA LEU A 48 -9.40 -6.55 -6.78
C LEU A 48 -10.26 -7.79 -7.03
N LYS A 49 -10.54 -8.58 -5.99
CA LYS A 49 -11.32 -9.81 -6.10
C LYS A 49 -12.67 -9.68 -5.39
N SER A 50 -13.63 -10.51 -5.81
CA SER A 50 -14.93 -10.60 -5.14
C SER A 50 -14.73 -11.26 -3.78
N SER A 51 -15.38 -10.73 -2.75
CA SER A 51 -15.38 -11.29 -1.41
C SER A 51 -16.77 -11.83 -1.04
N GLY A 52 -16.79 -12.88 -0.22
CA GLY A 52 -18.03 -13.41 0.38
C GLY A 52 -18.39 -12.78 1.73
N SER A 53 -17.47 -12.03 2.34
CA SER A 53 -17.60 -11.53 3.73
C SER A 53 -17.26 -10.05 3.90
N TYR A 54 -16.63 -9.43 2.90
CA TYR A 54 -16.21 -8.03 2.90
C TYR A 54 -16.65 -7.35 1.60
N ASP A 55 -16.37 -6.06 1.42
CA ASP A 55 -16.69 -5.37 0.17
C ASP A 55 -15.87 -5.92 -1.00
N PHE A 56 -14.62 -6.31 -0.74
CA PHE A 56 -13.74 -6.98 -1.70
C PHE A 56 -12.54 -7.65 -1.00
N ASP A 57 -11.81 -8.48 -1.74
CA ASP A 57 -10.55 -9.07 -1.32
C ASP A 57 -9.39 -8.48 -2.14
N MET A 58 -8.27 -8.22 -1.48
CA MET A 58 -7.02 -7.73 -2.07
C MET A 58 -6.00 -8.87 -2.16
N VAL A 59 -5.46 -9.11 -3.35
CA VAL A 59 -4.30 -9.99 -3.54
C VAL A 59 -3.16 -9.16 -4.11
N TYR A 60 -2.00 -9.17 -3.45
CA TYR A 60 -0.87 -8.32 -3.81
C TYR A 60 0.37 -9.14 -4.17
N PHE A 61 1.03 -8.73 -5.25
CA PHE A 61 2.31 -9.23 -5.72
C PHE A 61 3.33 -8.10 -5.78
N ASN A 62 4.53 -8.34 -5.24
CA ASN A 62 5.66 -7.43 -5.40
C ASN A 62 6.08 -7.34 -6.88
N ALA A 63 6.93 -6.35 -7.21
CA ALA A 63 7.51 -6.19 -8.54
C ALA A 63 8.31 -7.41 -9.06
N ASP A 64 8.71 -8.35 -8.21
CA ASP A 64 9.37 -9.61 -8.60
C ASP A 64 8.38 -10.78 -8.84
N GLY A 65 7.08 -10.46 -8.78
CA GLY A 65 5.95 -11.37 -8.98
C GLY A 65 5.66 -12.30 -7.81
N ARG A 66 6.37 -12.20 -6.68
CA ARG A 66 6.05 -12.99 -5.49
C ARG A 66 4.86 -12.40 -4.74
N PRO A 67 4.02 -13.23 -4.09
CA PRO A 67 3.01 -12.75 -3.16
C PRO A 67 3.65 -11.85 -2.10
N ALA A 68 2.93 -10.81 -1.73
CA ALA A 68 3.38 -9.80 -0.80
C ALA A 68 2.31 -9.53 0.24
N GLU A 69 2.75 -9.11 1.43
CA GLU A 69 1.85 -8.62 2.46
C GLU A 69 1.31 -7.24 2.11
N MET A 70 0.15 -6.90 2.65
CA MET A 70 -0.49 -5.61 2.44
C MET A 70 0.46 -4.47 2.79
N CYS A 71 0.44 -3.41 1.97
CA CYS A 71 1.09 -2.14 2.31
C CYS A 71 0.07 -1.01 2.24
N GLY A 72 0.22 0.00 3.10
CA GLY A 72 -0.76 1.07 3.22
C GLY A 72 -1.00 1.85 1.92
N ASN A 73 0.05 2.03 1.09
CA ASN A 73 -0.09 2.66 -0.23
C ASN A 73 -0.89 1.80 -1.22
N GLY A 74 -0.68 0.48 -1.20
CA GLY A 74 -1.47 -0.48 -1.97
C GLY A 74 -2.93 -0.51 -1.51
N GLY A 75 -3.17 -0.50 -0.20
CA GLY A 75 -4.49 -0.41 0.42
C GLY A 75 -5.28 0.84 -0.02
N ARG A 76 -4.65 2.01 0.01
CA ARG A 76 -5.25 3.26 -0.50
C ARG A 76 -5.58 3.17 -1.99
N SER A 77 -4.66 2.60 -2.77
CA SER A 77 -4.82 2.46 -4.23
C SER A 77 -5.98 1.54 -4.59
N ILE A 78 -6.10 0.38 -3.91
CA ILE A 78 -7.18 -0.58 -4.17
C ILE A 78 -8.54 -0.06 -3.69
N ALA A 79 -8.59 0.64 -2.56
CA ALA A 79 -9.79 1.30 -2.06
C ALA A 79 -10.34 2.34 -3.05
N ALA A 80 -9.44 3.17 -3.61
CA ALA A 80 -9.80 4.14 -4.64
C ALA A 80 -10.34 3.45 -5.91
N LEU A 81 -9.73 2.35 -6.35
CA LEU A 81 -10.24 1.57 -7.49
C LEU A 81 -11.61 0.96 -7.19
N ALA A 82 -11.79 0.35 -6.02
CA ALA A 82 -13.05 -0.26 -5.60
C ALA A 82 -14.19 0.76 -5.60
N TYR A 83 -13.96 1.95 -5.03
CA TYR A 83 -14.92 3.04 -5.08
C TYR A 83 -15.19 3.53 -6.51
N MET A 84 -14.14 3.76 -7.30
CA MET A 84 -14.26 4.23 -8.69
C MET A 84 -15.10 3.27 -9.55
N LYS A 85 -14.99 1.96 -9.30
CA LYS A 85 -15.69 0.90 -10.03
C LYS A 85 -17.07 0.57 -9.44
N GLY A 86 -17.48 1.25 -8.38
CA GLY A 86 -18.74 1.02 -7.68
C GLY A 86 -18.82 -0.34 -6.99
N VAL A 87 -17.67 -0.91 -6.61
CA VAL A 87 -17.60 -2.17 -5.86
C VAL A 87 -17.89 -1.94 -4.39
N ALA A 88 -17.41 -0.81 -3.85
CA ALA A 88 -17.59 -0.42 -2.46
C ALA A 88 -18.03 1.05 -2.36
N GLY A 89 -18.62 1.40 -1.22
CA GLY A 89 -19.04 2.77 -0.88
C GLY A 89 -17.86 3.67 -0.46
N LYS A 90 -18.15 4.82 0.14
CA LYS A 90 -17.08 5.69 0.68
C LYS A 90 -16.38 5.06 1.87
N GLU A 91 -17.10 4.38 2.73
CA GLU A 91 -16.57 3.59 3.83
C GLU A 91 -16.59 2.13 3.39
N MET A 92 -15.50 1.41 3.62
CA MET A 92 -15.34 0.05 3.12
C MET A 92 -14.46 -0.80 4.03
N LEU A 93 -14.75 -2.09 4.03
CA LEU A 93 -13.95 -3.15 4.64
C LEU A 93 -13.46 -4.08 3.54
N PHE A 94 -12.17 -4.41 3.57
CA PHE A 94 -11.59 -5.38 2.65
C PHE A 94 -10.64 -6.33 3.36
N SER A 95 -10.49 -7.54 2.83
CA SER A 95 -9.49 -8.48 3.31
C SER A 95 -8.19 -8.38 2.50
N ALA A 96 -7.07 -8.60 3.16
CA ALA A 96 -5.77 -8.80 2.56
C ALA A 96 -5.05 -9.95 3.29
N SER A 97 -3.83 -10.28 2.87
CA SER A 97 -3.09 -11.41 3.44
C SER A 97 -2.76 -11.27 4.93
N ASP A 98 -2.71 -10.04 5.45
CA ASP A 98 -2.42 -9.71 6.85
C ASP A 98 -3.68 -9.42 7.68
N GLY A 99 -4.88 -9.59 7.10
CA GLY A 99 -6.15 -9.46 7.80
C GLY A 99 -7.12 -8.47 7.17
N VAL A 100 -8.06 -8.01 7.98
CA VAL A 100 -9.13 -7.09 7.55
C VAL A 100 -8.70 -5.65 7.75
N HIS A 101 -9.02 -4.81 6.76
CA HIS A 101 -8.68 -3.39 6.74
C HIS A 101 -9.92 -2.53 6.52
N GLU A 102 -9.90 -1.37 7.15
CA GLU A 102 -10.93 -0.34 7.02
C GLU A 102 -10.38 0.85 6.25
N ALA A 103 -11.08 1.25 5.19
CA ALA A 103 -10.71 2.41 4.39
C ALA A 103 -11.88 3.36 4.21
N LYS A 104 -11.56 4.64 4.03
CA LYS A 104 -12.53 5.70 3.78
C LYS A 104 -12.07 6.64 2.68
N ILE A 105 -12.94 6.87 1.70
CA ILE A 105 -12.80 7.91 0.69
C ILE A 105 -13.27 9.23 1.29
N GLU A 106 -12.32 10.08 1.66
CA GLU A 106 -12.61 11.39 2.25
C GLU A 106 -13.06 12.37 1.17
N ASN A 107 -12.31 12.41 0.07
CA ASN A 107 -12.53 13.36 -1.00
C ASN A 107 -12.14 12.77 -2.36
N VAL A 108 -12.79 13.26 -3.40
CA VAL A 108 -12.54 12.86 -4.78
C VAL A 108 -12.50 14.11 -5.63
N SER A 109 -11.39 14.31 -6.33
CA SER A 109 -11.17 15.48 -7.17
C SER A 109 -10.62 15.10 -8.54
N ALA A 110 -10.43 16.12 -9.39
CA ALA A 110 -9.93 15.97 -10.76
C ALA A 110 -10.71 14.93 -11.61
N GLY A 111 -12.04 14.91 -11.47
CA GLY A 111 -12.90 14.01 -12.25
C GLY A 111 -12.71 12.52 -11.92
N LYS A 112 -12.61 12.18 -10.63
CA LYS A 112 -12.33 10.81 -10.13
C LYS A 112 -10.94 10.29 -10.50
N ARG A 113 -9.94 11.18 -10.46
CA ARG A 113 -8.53 10.83 -10.71
C ARG A 113 -7.66 10.99 -9.49
N ILE A 114 -8.07 11.82 -8.53
CA ILE A 114 -7.38 12.05 -7.27
C ILE A 114 -8.34 11.67 -6.15
N PHE A 115 -7.85 10.84 -5.23
CA PHE A 115 -8.61 10.31 -4.12
C PHE A 115 -7.83 10.55 -2.84
N ASP A 116 -8.45 11.25 -1.89
CA ASP A 116 -7.94 11.34 -0.52
C ASP A 116 -8.51 10.14 0.24
N VAL A 117 -7.63 9.22 0.64
CA VAL A 117 -8.04 7.94 1.22
C VAL A 117 -7.42 7.79 2.61
N SER A 118 -8.29 7.71 3.62
CA SER A 118 -7.92 7.27 4.97
C SER A 118 -7.89 5.75 5.00
N LEU A 119 -6.85 5.18 5.60
CA LEU A 119 -6.70 3.74 5.79
C LEU A 119 -6.33 3.51 7.24
N LYS A 120 -7.12 2.69 7.94
CA LYS A 120 -6.92 2.40 9.36
C LYS A 120 -5.70 1.53 9.54
N MET A 121 -4.72 2.04 10.30
CA MET A 121 -3.54 1.28 10.69
C MET A 121 -3.83 0.43 11.93
N GLN A 122 -2.94 -0.52 12.24
CA GLN A 122 -3.05 -1.31 13.47
C GLN A 122 -2.85 -0.42 14.70
N ASP A 123 -3.57 -0.76 15.77
CA ASP A 123 -3.41 -0.08 17.06
C ASP A 123 -1.98 -0.25 17.59
N VAL A 124 -1.39 0.87 17.98
CA VAL A 124 -0.06 0.88 18.59
C VAL A 124 -0.17 0.33 20.00
N LYS A 125 0.38 -0.87 20.21
CA LYS A 125 0.34 -1.57 21.52
C LYS A 125 1.32 -1.00 22.53
N GLU A 126 2.48 -0.54 22.05
CA GLU A 126 3.57 -0.04 22.88
C GLU A 126 4.34 1.06 22.13
N VAL A 127 4.80 2.05 22.88
CA VAL A 127 5.73 3.06 22.41
C VAL A 127 6.97 3.01 23.29
N LYS A 128 8.09 2.56 22.73
CA LYS A 128 9.39 2.53 23.41
C LYS A 128 10.05 3.90 23.28
N VAL A 129 10.15 4.62 24.40
CA VAL A 129 10.88 5.89 24.47
C VAL A 129 12.38 5.62 24.53
N THR A 130 13.14 6.40 23.78
CA THR A 130 14.61 6.39 23.76
C THR A 130 15.13 7.82 23.91
N ASP A 131 16.42 7.98 24.21
CA ASP A 131 17.04 9.29 24.43
C ASP A 131 16.95 10.21 23.19
N ASP A 132 16.80 9.63 22.01
CA ASP A 132 16.77 10.32 20.71
C ASP A 132 15.46 10.11 19.93
N GLY A 133 14.41 9.58 20.55
CA GLY A 133 13.10 9.45 19.88
C GLY A 133 12.19 8.35 20.44
N TRP A 134 11.29 7.88 19.59
CA TRP A 134 10.28 6.87 19.92
C TRP A 134 10.29 5.77 18.89
N PHE A 135 10.25 4.53 19.36
CA PHE A 135 10.05 3.36 18.53
C PHE A 135 8.66 2.78 18.78
N LEU A 136 7.94 2.49 17.70
CA LEU A 136 6.60 1.91 17.74
C LEU A 136 6.34 1.06 16.49
N ASN A 137 5.30 0.25 16.53
CA ASN A 137 4.89 -0.58 15.41
C ASN A 137 3.41 -0.34 15.09
N THR A 138 3.12 0.04 13.85
CA THR A 138 1.76 0.31 13.33
C THR A 138 1.32 -0.75 12.31
N GLY A 139 2.00 -1.90 12.30
CA GLY A 139 1.97 -2.94 11.27
C GLY A 139 3.36 -3.16 10.66
N VAL A 140 4.16 -2.10 10.57
CA VAL A 140 5.61 -2.18 10.33
C VAL A 140 6.38 -1.33 11.35
N PRO A 141 7.64 -1.67 11.66
CA PRO A 141 8.46 -0.90 12.62
C PRO A 141 8.70 0.55 12.17
N HIS A 142 8.52 1.49 13.10
CA HIS A 142 8.77 2.92 12.89
C HIS A 142 9.61 3.48 14.03
N PHE A 143 10.61 4.30 13.67
CA PHE A 143 11.32 5.16 14.59
C PHE A 143 11.03 6.62 14.26
N VAL A 144 10.55 7.38 15.25
CA VAL A 144 10.14 8.77 15.11
C VAL A 144 11.06 9.64 15.95
N ARG A 145 11.59 10.69 15.34
CA ARG A 145 12.42 11.69 16.02
C ARG A 145 12.05 13.08 15.52
N PHE A 146 11.82 14.00 16.45
CA PHE A 146 11.65 15.41 16.10
C PHE A 146 12.99 16.02 15.75
N VAL A 147 13.00 16.79 14.68
CA VAL A 147 14.17 17.48 14.13
C VAL A 147 13.76 18.89 13.77
N SER A 148 14.67 19.84 13.92
CA SER A 148 14.43 21.22 13.52
C SER A 148 15.77 21.88 13.17
N PRO A 149 15.93 22.45 11.97
CA PRO A 149 15.00 22.44 10.82
C PRO A 149 15.07 21.11 10.01
N VAL A 150 13.92 20.62 9.53
CA VAL A 150 13.83 19.30 8.85
C VAL A 150 14.62 19.25 7.54
N GLU A 151 14.76 20.39 6.87
CA GLU A 151 15.43 20.57 5.58
C GLU A 151 16.94 20.30 5.68
N THR A 152 17.51 20.39 6.88
CA THR A 152 18.94 20.19 7.13
C THR A 152 19.29 18.74 7.47
N VAL A 153 18.30 17.87 7.60
CA VAL A 153 18.54 16.48 7.98
C VAL A 153 19.02 15.67 6.78
N ASP A 154 20.19 15.07 6.91
CA ASP A 154 20.68 14.05 5.99
C ASP A 154 19.92 12.73 6.19
N VAL A 155 18.72 12.66 5.59
CA VAL A 155 17.80 11.52 5.73
C VAL A 155 18.44 10.22 5.24
N LEU A 156 19.29 10.27 4.20
CA LEU A 156 19.93 9.08 3.65
C LEU A 156 20.91 8.46 4.65
N ARG A 157 21.82 9.28 5.19
CA ARG A 157 22.79 8.80 6.17
C ARG A 157 22.11 8.39 7.47
N THR A 158 21.33 9.28 8.06
CA THR A 158 20.74 9.01 9.38
C THR A 158 19.67 7.93 9.32
N GLY A 159 18.88 7.86 8.25
CA GLY A 159 17.93 6.77 8.04
C GLY A 159 18.62 5.40 7.91
N ARG A 160 19.79 5.34 7.25
CA ARG A 160 20.59 4.11 7.18
C ARG A 160 21.17 3.70 8.53
N GLU A 161 21.63 4.66 9.33
CA GLU A 161 22.11 4.41 10.70
C GLU A 161 21.00 3.81 11.57
N ILE A 162 19.83 4.46 11.61
CA ILE A 162 18.67 3.99 12.38
C ILE A 162 18.19 2.61 11.90
N ARG A 163 18.16 2.37 10.58
CA ARG A 163 17.72 1.09 10.01
C ARG A 163 18.57 -0.11 10.45
N ASN A 164 19.84 0.12 10.79
CA ASN A 164 20.77 -0.94 11.22
C ASN A 164 21.12 -0.83 12.71
N ASP A 165 20.37 -0.01 13.46
CA ASP A 165 20.60 0.20 14.88
C ASP A 165 20.18 -1.06 15.66
N LYS A 166 21.07 -1.54 16.53
CA LYS A 166 20.86 -2.76 17.31
C LYS A 166 19.83 -2.61 18.44
N ARG A 167 19.37 -1.39 18.71
CA ARG A 167 18.34 -1.13 19.73
C ARG A 167 16.96 -1.67 19.34
N PHE A 168 16.76 -1.98 18.05
CA PHE A 168 15.49 -2.36 17.44
C PHE A 168 15.64 -3.58 16.53
#